data_AF-A0A7Y3H5G3-F1
#
_entry.id   AF-A0A7Y3H5G3-F1
#
_cell.length_a   1.000
_cell.length_b   1.000
_cell.length_c   1.000
_cell.angle_alpha   90.00
_cell.angle_beta   90.00
_cell.angle_gamma   90.00
#
_symmetry.space_group_name_H-M   'P 1'
#
loop_
_entity.id
_entity.type
_entity.pdbx_description
1 polymer ?
#
loop_
_entity_poly.entity_id
_entity_poly.type
_entity_poly.pdbx_seq_one_letter_code
_entity_poly.pdbx_strand_id
1 'polypeptide(L)'
;MNSKVLLLVILGLFFFSSCSDVENEIWINEDGSGKMEVKIDMSSMLEMASMFEGMGDEGEEGTEGDDEEQEEEYEIEEEESNSFEDAKSFDDIMDGIMSPENMRDIDTTFNMYDVMPDSIKNQVSNSELLKNINISVLANKAESVAKFSLQFVYKSQDELMEIFSSLSELDSDTSDEEKEASLDKFRSMMTQYEVDLKNGILTLPAQDFNDDLLGEGLGEGAGDKMDNMDDEAMGMMQMLFGDASIVTKIHLPGEVISCDDKEADIFGNQIRVKDSFMDLMKNKKTKGRVIKFKN
;
A
#
# COMPACT_ATOMS: atom_id res chain seq x y z
N MET A 1 -32.38 -21.48 10.41
CA MET A 1 -31.96 -20.43 9.46
C MET A 1 -32.53 -20.79 8.09
N ASN A 2 -33.32 -19.92 7.46
CA ASN A 2 -33.98 -20.23 6.19
C ASN A 2 -32.94 -20.32 5.06
N SER A 3 -32.99 -21.35 4.21
CA SER A 3 -31.99 -21.52 3.13
C SER A 3 -31.95 -20.34 2.15
N LYS A 4 -33.06 -19.60 2.01
CA LYS A 4 -33.13 -18.36 1.24
C LYS A 4 -32.34 -17.19 1.87
N VAL A 5 -32.23 -17.16 3.20
CA VAL A 5 -31.42 -16.15 3.91
C VAL A 5 -29.94 -16.48 3.79
N LEU A 6 -29.58 -17.77 3.88
CA LEU A 6 -28.20 -18.22 3.66
C LEU A 6 -27.70 -17.89 2.24
N LEU A 7 -28.55 -18.08 1.22
CA LEU A 7 -28.20 -17.81 -0.17
C LEU A 7 -28.07 -16.30 -0.47
N LEU A 8 -28.86 -15.45 0.19
CA LEU A 8 -28.72 -13.98 0.11
C LEU A 8 -27.47 -13.47 0.83
N VAL A 9 -27.09 -14.07 1.95
CA VAL A 9 -25.84 -13.75 2.66
C VAL A 9 -24.62 -14.18 1.84
N ILE A 10 -24.65 -15.36 1.22
CA ILE A 10 -23.57 -15.84 0.36
C ILE A 10 -23.46 -14.99 -0.92
N LEU A 11 -24.59 -14.64 -1.55
CA LEU A 11 -24.60 -13.79 -2.75
C LEU A 11 -24.12 -12.35 -2.45
N GLY A 12 -24.41 -11.84 -1.25
CA GLY A 12 -23.88 -10.55 -0.77
C GLY A 12 -22.36 -10.56 -0.54
N LEU A 13 -21.78 -11.70 -0.16
CA LEU A 13 -20.33 -11.83 0.04
C LEU A 13 -19.52 -11.80 -1.27
N PHE A 14 -20.14 -12.16 -2.41
CA PHE A 14 -19.47 -12.12 -3.72
C PHE A 14 -19.40 -10.74 -4.37
N PHE A 15 -20.13 -9.73 -3.88
CA PHE A 15 -20.03 -8.35 -4.38
C PHE A 15 -18.86 -7.56 -3.76
N PHE A 16 -18.10 -8.15 -2.83
CA PHE A 16 -17.00 -7.48 -2.15
C PHE A 16 -15.62 -7.76 -2.74
N SER A 17 -15.51 -8.52 -3.83
CA SER A 17 -14.26 -8.65 -4.60
C SER A 17 -14.09 -7.50 -5.59
N SER A 18 -14.22 -6.26 -5.12
CA SER A 18 -13.81 -5.11 -5.93
C SER A 18 -12.29 -5.10 -5.98
N CYS A 19 -11.71 -5.15 -7.19
CA CYS A 19 -10.31 -4.85 -7.47
C CYS A 19 -9.98 -3.42 -7.02
N SER A 20 -9.77 -3.22 -5.72
CA SER A 20 -9.15 -2.01 -5.20
C SER A 20 -7.67 -2.32 -5.04
N ASP A 21 -6.83 -1.56 -5.74
CA ASP A 21 -5.38 -1.76 -5.73
C ASP A 21 -4.77 -1.39 -4.36
N VAL A 22 -5.46 -0.55 -3.58
CA VAL A 22 -5.07 -0.22 -2.20
C VAL A 22 -6.28 -0.32 -1.27
N GLU A 23 -6.16 -1.14 -0.23
CA GLU A 23 -7.17 -1.31 0.81
C GLU A 23 -6.59 -0.96 2.19
N ASN A 24 -7.16 0.06 2.81
CA ASN A 24 -6.87 0.45 4.19
C ASN A 24 -7.96 -0.13 5.10
N GLU A 25 -7.58 -0.93 6.08
CA GLU A 25 -8.53 -1.52 7.02
C GLU A 25 -8.16 -1.13 8.46
N ILE A 26 -9.09 -0.49 9.16
CA ILE A 26 -8.89 0.06 10.51
C ILE A 26 -9.89 -0.59 11.46
N TRP A 27 -9.41 -1.11 12.57
CA TRP A 27 -10.22 -1.67 13.66
C TRP A 27 -9.99 -0.87 14.92
N ILE A 28 -11.07 -0.40 15.53
CA ILE A 28 -11.02 0.40 16.76
C ILE A 28 -11.86 -0.29 17.82
N ASN A 29 -11.26 -0.55 18.97
CA ASN A 29 -11.90 -1.15 20.13
C ASN A 29 -12.41 -0.09 21.11
N GLU A 30 -13.29 -0.50 22.03
CA GLU A 30 -13.88 0.37 23.06
C GLU A 30 -12.84 1.01 24.01
N ASP A 31 -11.69 0.36 24.18
CA ASP A 31 -10.60 0.84 25.05
C ASP A 31 -9.60 1.77 24.33
N GLY A 32 -9.80 2.02 23.02
CA GLY A 32 -8.91 2.82 22.19
C GLY A 32 -7.75 2.05 21.57
N SER A 33 -7.61 0.76 21.88
CA SER A 33 -6.73 -0.14 21.15
C SER A 33 -7.30 -0.44 19.76
N GLY A 34 -6.48 -1.03 18.91
CA GLY A 34 -6.93 -1.40 17.59
C GLY A 34 -5.87 -2.01 16.71
N LYS A 35 -6.22 -2.08 15.43
CA LYS A 35 -5.38 -2.61 14.37
C LYS A 35 -5.55 -1.74 13.15
N MET A 36 -4.48 -1.52 12.42
CA MET A 36 -4.50 -0.87 11.11
C MET A 36 -3.77 -1.78 10.13
N GLU A 37 -4.33 -2.01 8.97
CA GLU A 37 -3.77 -2.89 7.96
C GLU A 37 -3.87 -2.21 6.59
N VAL A 38 -2.75 -2.11 5.90
CA VAL A 38 -2.68 -1.59 4.54
C VAL A 38 -2.33 -2.72 3.62
N LYS A 39 -3.22 -2.99 2.67
CA LYS A 39 -3.05 -4.03 1.65
C LYS A 39 -2.87 -3.33 0.31
N ILE A 40 -1.80 -3.66 -0.38
CA ILE A 40 -1.49 -3.19 -1.72
C ILE A 40 -1.51 -4.41 -2.63
N ASP A 41 -2.36 -4.38 -3.65
CA ASP A 41 -2.39 -5.38 -4.72
C ASP A 41 -1.62 -4.82 -5.91
N MET A 42 -0.40 -5.34 -6.11
CA MET A 42 0.51 -4.93 -7.18
C MET A 42 0.33 -5.79 -8.44
N SER A 43 -0.61 -6.74 -8.45
CA SER A 43 -0.80 -7.67 -9.57
C SER A 43 -1.08 -6.92 -10.88
N SER A 44 -1.96 -5.91 -10.84
CA SER A 44 -2.26 -5.03 -11.98
C SER A 44 -1.03 -4.25 -12.45
N MET A 45 -0.14 -3.85 -11.53
CA MET A 45 1.08 -3.13 -11.84
C MET A 45 2.13 -4.04 -12.48
N LEU A 46 2.22 -5.30 -12.07
CA LEU A 46 3.10 -6.28 -12.70
C LEU A 46 2.68 -6.58 -14.15
N GLU A 47 1.38 -6.73 -14.39
CA GLU A 47 0.86 -6.86 -15.75
C GLU A 47 1.25 -5.64 -16.61
N MET A 48 1.12 -4.43 -16.05
CA MET A 48 1.54 -3.20 -16.72
C MET A 48 3.05 -3.18 -17.02
N ALA A 49 3.89 -3.49 -16.05
CA ALA A 49 5.35 -3.53 -16.22
C ALA A 49 5.74 -4.47 -17.37
N SER A 50 5.14 -5.66 -17.42
CA SER A 50 5.39 -6.63 -18.50
C SER A 50 4.95 -6.14 -19.90
N MET A 51 3.89 -5.32 -19.99
CA MET A 51 3.46 -4.72 -21.25
C MET A 51 4.40 -3.59 -21.69
N PHE A 52 4.88 -2.77 -20.76
CA PHE A 52 5.82 -1.68 -21.05
C PHE A 52 7.19 -2.20 -21.48
N GLU A 53 7.71 -3.22 -20.80
CA GLU A 53 8.96 -3.89 -21.15
C GLU A 53 8.88 -4.51 -22.55
N GLY A 54 7.75 -5.14 -22.90
CA GLY A 54 7.50 -5.67 -24.24
C GLY A 54 7.35 -4.62 -25.36
N MET A 55 7.22 -3.34 -25.04
CA MET A 55 7.16 -2.22 -26.00
C MET A 55 8.46 -1.40 -26.05
N GLY A 56 9.38 -1.60 -25.11
CA GLY A 56 10.61 -0.82 -24.97
C GLY A 56 11.69 -1.06 -26.03
N ASP A 57 11.53 -2.08 -26.88
CA ASP A 57 12.57 -2.54 -27.80
C ASP A 57 12.32 -2.19 -29.29
N GLU A 58 11.24 -1.47 -29.61
CA GLU A 58 10.91 -1.04 -31.00
C GLU A 58 10.94 0.49 -31.20
N GLY A 59 11.74 1.21 -30.41
CA GLY A 59 11.73 2.69 -30.36
C GLY A 59 13.05 3.43 -30.59
N GLU A 60 14.21 2.76 -30.73
CA GLU A 60 15.49 3.43 -31.03
C GLU A 60 15.89 3.26 -32.50
N GLU A 61 15.18 3.93 -33.41
CA GLU A 61 15.77 4.34 -34.69
C GLU A 61 16.18 5.82 -34.61
N GLY A 62 17.47 6.04 -34.34
CA GLY A 62 18.20 7.15 -34.95
C GLY A 62 18.91 8.12 -34.01
N THR A 63 20.07 7.71 -33.49
CA THR A 63 21.24 8.59 -33.45
C THR A 63 22.52 7.76 -33.53
N GLU A 64 23.19 7.82 -34.69
CA GLU A 64 24.57 7.35 -34.84
C GLU A 64 25.48 8.10 -33.86
N GLY A 65 26.09 7.36 -32.93
CA GLY A 65 27.06 7.85 -31.97
C GLY A 65 27.98 6.71 -31.55
N ASP A 66 29.01 6.52 -32.36
CA ASP A 66 30.25 5.77 -32.11
C ASP A 66 30.64 5.76 -30.62
N ASP A 67 30.61 4.60 -29.95
CA ASP A 67 31.49 4.30 -28.82
C ASP A 67 31.60 2.77 -28.63
N GLU A 68 32.84 2.31 -28.50
CA GLU A 68 33.29 0.92 -28.51
C GLU A 68 32.82 0.15 -27.25
N GLU A 69 31.96 -0.85 -27.44
CA GLU A 69 31.58 -1.82 -26.41
C GLU A 69 32.73 -2.79 -26.10
N GLN A 70 33.11 -2.87 -24.82
CA GLN A 70 33.76 -4.05 -24.25
C GLN A 70 32.66 -4.98 -23.73
N GLU A 71 32.48 -6.10 -24.43
CA GLU A 71 31.67 -7.24 -23.99
C GLU A 71 32.29 -7.84 -22.72
N GLU A 72 31.65 -7.66 -21.56
CA GLU A 72 31.82 -8.57 -20.43
C GLU A 72 30.73 -9.65 -20.52
N GLU A 73 31.18 -10.86 -20.85
CA GLU A 73 30.41 -12.10 -20.93
C GLU A 73 29.91 -12.49 -19.53
N TYR A 74 28.63 -12.24 -19.24
CA TYR A 74 27.98 -12.80 -18.05
C TYR A 74 27.54 -14.24 -18.33
N GLU A 75 28.22 -15.21 -17.72
CA GLU A 75 27.76 -16.60 -17.63
C GLU A 75 26.52 -16.64 -16.71
N ILE A 76 25.36 -16.99 -17.28
CA ILE A 76 24.15 -17.30 -16.53
C ILE A 76 24.32 -18.72 -15.96
N GLU A 77 24.60 -18.83 -14.66
CA GLU A 77 24.48 -20.11 -13.95
C GLU A 77 22.98 -20.42 -13.73
N GLU A 78 22.53 -21.56 -14.26
CA GLU A 78 21.21 -22.13 -13.98
C GLU A 78 21.12 -22.50 -12.49
N GLU A 79 20.55 -21.64 -11.65
CA GLU A 79 20.26 -21.99 -10.25
C GLU A 79 18.98 -22.83 -10.14
N GLU A 80 19.18 -24.07 -9.69
CA GLU A 80 18.18 -25.01 -9.21
C GLU A 80 17.28 -24.37 -8.13
N SER A 81 16.04 -24.88 -8.05
CA SER A 81 15.01 -24.50 -7.08
C SER A 81 15.51 -24.54 -5.63
N ASN A 82 16.01 -23.42 -5.13
CA ASN A 82 16.35 -23.24 -3.72
C ASN A 82 15.10 -22.88 -2.94
N SER A 83 14.81 -23.71 -1.92
CA SER A 83 13.80 -23.45 -0.92
C SER A 83 14.09 -22.15 -0.15
N PHE A 84 13.04 -21.55 0.38
CA PHE A 84 12.96 -20.33 1.21
C PHE A 84 14.01 -20.14 2.33
N GLU A 85 14.88 -21.11 2.61
CA GLU A 85 16.01 -20.96 3.55
C GLU A 85 17.15 -20.08 3.00
N ASP A 86 17.19 -19.79 1.70
CA ASP A 86 18.29 -19.05 1.06
C ASP A 86 17.99 -17.58 0.67
N ALA A 87 16.80 -17.03 0.99
CA ALA A 87 16.57 -15.59 0.87
C ALA A 87 17.34 -14.88 2.00
N LYS A 88 18.47 -14.22 1.66
CA LYS A 88 19.46 -13.75 2.64
C LYS A 88 19.08 -12.42 3.28
N SER A 89 18.12 -11.67 2.75
CA SER A 89 17.65 -10.41 3.32
C SER A 89 16.21 -10.08 2.89
N PHE A 90 15.59 -9.12 3.59
CA PHE A 90 14.32 -8.50 3.18
C PHE A 90 14.41 -7.83 1.81
N ASP A 91 15.60 -7.32 1.45
CA ASP A 91 15.86 -6.68 0.16
C ASP A 91 15.78 -7.69 -0.99
N ASP A 92 16.33 -8.90 -0.83
CA ASP A 92 16.22 -9.97 -1.84
C ASP A 92 14.74 -10.33 -2.14
N ILE A 93 13.89 -10.27 -1.11
CA ILE A 93 12.45 -10.54 -1.23
C ILE A 93 11.77 -9.41 -2.02
N MET A 94 12.10 -8.15 -1.71
CA MET A 94 11.51 -6.99 -2.39
C MET A 94 11.97 -6.87 -3.84
N ASP A 95 13.26 -7.05 -4.10
CA ASP A 95 13.83 -7.04 -5.46
C ASP A 95 13.20 -8.15 -6.33
N GLY A 96 12.99 -9.33 -5.75
CA GLY A 96 12.29 -10.43 -6.42
C GLY A 96 10.83 -10.12 -6.74
N ILE A 97 10.13 -9.32 -5.93
CA ILE A 97 8.73 -8.92 -6.19
C ILE A 97 8.65 -7.83 -7.25
N MET A 98 9.59 -6.88 -7.23
CA MET A 98 9.59 -5.73 -8.13
C MET A 98 10.07 -6.07 -9.56
N SER A 99 10.78 -7.19 -9.71
CA SER A 99 11.28 -7.66 -11.02
C SER A 99 10.48 -8.88 -11.50
N PRO A 100 9.57 -8.74 -12.49
CA PRO A 100 8.71 -9.83 -12.95
C PRO A 100 9.47 -11.11 -13.35
N GLU A 101 10.67 -10.95 -13.93
CA GLU A 101 11.52 -12.06 -14.37
C GLU A 101 12.03 -12.90 -13.18
N ASN A 102 12.39 -12.21 -12.09
CA ASN A 102 12.93 -12.77 -10.86
C ASN A 102 11.85 -13.10 -9.81
N MET A 103 10.58 -12.87 -10.14
CA MET A 103 9.46 -13.18 -9.27
C MET A 103 9.44 -14.68 -8.95
N ARG A 104 9.44 -14.97 -7.64
CA ARG A 104 9.33 -16.32 -7.07
C ARG A 104 7.99 -16.45 -6.38
N ASP A 105 7.52 -17.69 -6.22
CA ASP A 105 6.36 -17.97 -5.40
C ASP A 105 6.73 -17.74 -3.92
N ILE A 106 6.08 -16.78 -3.28
CA ILE A 106 6.32 -16.37 -1.89
C ILE A 106 4.97 -16.26 -1.20
N ASP A 107 4.80 -16.90 -0.05
CA ASP A 107 3.64 -16.71 0.82
C ASP A 107 4.16 -16.71 2.26
N THR A 108 4.53 -15.51 2.73
CA THR A 108 5.23 -15.36 3.99
C THR A 108 4.67 -14.18 4.77
N THR A 109 4.44 -14.41 6.07
CA THR A 109 4.23 -13.37 7.06
C THR A 109 5.37 -13.39 8.07
N PHE A 110 5.95 -12.23 8.35
CA PHE A 110 6.97 -12.08 9.38
C PHE A 110 6.73 -10.84 10.23
N ASN A 111 7.26 -10.87 11.45
CA ASN A 111 7.26 -9.73 12.34
C ASN A 111 8.49 -8.86 12.09
N MET A 112 8.31 -7.54 11.99
CA MET A 112 9.40 -6.62 11.69
C MET A 112 10.54 -6.72 12.71
N TYR A 113 10.21 -6.84 14.00
CA TYR A 113 11.23 -6.96 15.04
C TYR A 113 12.06 -8.23 14.88
N ASP A 114 11.47 -9.35 14.46
CA ASP A 114 12.18 -10.62 14.43
C ASP A 114 13.18 -10.68 13.27
N VAL A 115 12.86 -10.06 12.13
CA VAL A 115 13.71 -10.07 10.93
C VAL A 115 14.76 -8.96 10.91
N MET A 116 14.58 -7.90 11.71
CA MET A 116 15.48 -6.76 11.70
C MET A 116 16.83 -7.07 12.38
N PRO A 117 17.98 -6.70 11.79
CA PRO A 117 19.29 -6.88 12.40
C PRO A 117 19.45 -6.10 13.72
N ASP A 118 20.25 -6.62 14.65
CA ASP A 118 20.51 -5.96 15.94
C ASP A 118 21.16 -4.58 15.77
N SER A 119 21.95 -4.35 14.71
CA SER A 119 22.53 -3.04 14.40
C SER A 119 21.46 -1.97 14.19
N ILE A 120 20.37 -2.32 13.51
CA ILE A 120 19.24 -1.43 13.22
C ILE A 120 18.33 -1.29 14.45
N LYS A 121 18.05 -2.40 15.14
CA LYS A 121 17.26 -2.38 16.40
C LYS A 121 17.84 -1.44 17.45
N ASN A 122 19.16 -1.30 17.51
CA ASN A 122 19.86 -0.43 18.46
C ASN A 122 19.85 1.05 18.06
N GLN A 123 19.45 1.38 16.82
CA GLN A 123 19.31 2.76 16.36
C GLN A 123 17.91 3.33 16.68
N VAL A 124 16.91 2.47 16.82
CA VAL A 124 15.54 2.86 17.14
C VAL A 124 15.36 3.02 18.65
N SER A 125 14.88 4.18 19.06
CA SER A 125 14.68 4.57 20.46
C SER A 125 13.70 3.67 21.21
N ASN A 126 12.72 3.09 20.50
CA ASN A 126 11.73 2.16 21.05
C ASN A 126 11.53 0.93 20.16
N SER A 127 12.60 0.17 19.91
CA SER A 127 12.57 -1.02 19.03
C SER A 127 11.51 -2.06 19.42
N GLU A 128 11.10 -2.14 20.69
CA GLU A 128 10.02 -3.04 21.14
C GLU A 128 8.67 -2.77 20.44
N LEU A 129 8.43 -1.54 19.98
CA LEU A 129 7.22 -1.19 19.21
C LEU A 129 7.15 -1.90 17.86
N LEU A 130 8.30 -2.28 17.28
CA LEU A 130 8.35 -3.02 16.02
C LEU A 130 7.74 -4.42 16.14
N LYS A 131 7.61 -4.97 17.36
CA LYS A 131 6.89 -6.24 17.60
C LYS A 131 5.42 -6.15 17.23
N ASN A 132 4.89 -4.94 17.14
CA ASN A 132 3.51 -4.70 16.75
C ASN A 132 3.32 -4.51 15.24
N ILE A 133 4.37 -4.73 14.45
CA ILE A 133 4.34 -4.59 12.99
C ILE A 133 4.53 -5.97 12.36
N ASN A 134 3.53 -6.40 11.59
CA ASN A 134 3.62 -7.62 10.79
C ASN A 134 3.57 -7.26 9.31
N ILE A 135 4.45 -7.86 8.53
CA ILE A 135 4.49 -7.74 7.08
C ILE A 135 4.09 -9.07 6.50
N SER A 136 3.15 -9.05 5.55
CA SER A 136 2.80 -10.23 4.76
C SER A 136 3.02 -9.94 3.28
N VAL A 137 3.65 -10.90 2.62
CA VAL A 137 3.94 -10.87 1.20
C VAL A 137 3.35 -12.12 0.58
N LEU A 138 2.56 -11.95 -0.47
CA LEU A 138 2.08 -13.02 -1.33
C LEU A 138 2.48 -12.70 -2.77
N ALA A 139 3.40 -13.46 -3.32
CA ALA A 139 3.78 -13.45 -4.73
C ALA A 139 3.49 -14.83 -5.32
N ASN A 140 2.81 -14.89 -6.46
CA ASN A 140 2.59 -16.10 -7.23
C ASN A 140 2.88 -15.81 -8.70
N LYS A 141 3.93 -16.42 -9.24
CA LYS A 141 4.36 -16.20 -10.63
C LYS A 141 3.36 -16.76 -11.62
N ALA A 142 2.78 -17.92 -11.34
CA ALA A 142 1.86 -18.60 -12.25
C ALA A 142 0.52 -17.87 -12.40
N GLU A 143 0.08 -17.19 -11.34
CA GLU A 143 -1.16 -16.41 -11.30
C GLU A 143 -0.93 -14.92 -11.56
N SER A 144 0.33 -14.48 -11.72
CA SER A 144 0.72 -13.06 -11.83
C SER A 144 0.19 -12.21 -10.67
N VAL A 145 0.16 -12.78 -9.46
CA VAL A 145 -0.38 -12.13 -8.27
C VAL A 145 0.76 -11.64 -7.39
N ALA A 146 0.74 -10.36 -7.02
CA ALA A 146 1.60 -9.80 -5.98
C ALA A 146 0.78 -8.95 -5.01
N LYS A 147 0.81 -9.32 -3.72
CA LYS A 147 0.11 -8.61 -2.65
C LYS A 147 1.04 -8.36 -1.49
N PHE A 148 1.03 -7.14 -1.01
CA PHE A 148 1.76 -6.70 0.16
C PHE A 148 0.75 -6.27 1.23
N SER A 149 0.94 -6.70 2.47
CA SER A 149 0.13 -6.25 3.61
C SER A 149 1.02 -5.82 4.77
N LEU A 150 0.80 -4.61 5.27
CA LEU A 150 1.46 -4.05 6.43
C LEU A 150 0.44 -3.85 7.55
N GLN A 151 0.64 -4.54 8.66
CA GLN A 151 -0.28 -4.55 9.79
C GLN A 151 0.37 -3.97 11.04
N PHE A 152 -0.32 -3.01 11.64
CA PHE A 152 0.00 -2.36 12.90
C PHE A 152 -1.01 -2.77 13.97
N VAL A 153 -0.52 -3.19 15.14
CA VAL A 153 -1.35 -3.41 16.34
C VAL A 153 -0.99 -2.36 17.38
N TYR A 154 -1.97 -1.72 18.01
CA TYR A 154 -1.69 -0.64 18.97
C TYR A 154 -2.69 -0.67 20.12
N LYS A 155 -2.26 -0.22 21.30
CA LYS A 155 -3.10 -0.09 22.51
C LYS A 155 -3.78 1.27 22.62
N SER A 156 -3.24 2.28 21.95
CA SER A 156 -3.82 3.63 21.87
C SER A 156 -3.38 4.32 20.58
N GLN A 157 -4.06 5.41 20.20
CA GLN A 157 -3.62 6.25 19.07
C GLN A 157 -2.22 6.85 19.30
N ASP A 158 -1.88 7.18 20.56
CA ASP A 158 -0.54 7.67 20.89
C ASP A 158 0.53 6.60 20.60
N GLU A 159 0.30 5.33 20.96
CA GLU A 159 1.24 4.23 20.65
C GLU A 159 1.34 4.00 19.13
N LEU A 160 0.26 4.17 18.37
CA LEU A 160 0.31 4.12 16.90
C LEU A 160 1.23 5.21 16.33
N MET A 161 1.14 6.44 16.86
CA MET A 161 2.03 7.54 16.47
C MET A 161 3.49 7.28 16.87
N GLU A 162 3.73 6.68 18.04
CA GLU A 162 5.06 6.24 18.46
C GLU A 162 5.62 5.14 17.56
N ILE A 163 4.79 4.19 17.10
CA ILE A 163 5.19 3.17 16.12
C ILE A 163 5.65 3.84 14.82
N PHE A 164 4.90 4.80 14.30
CA PHE A 164 5.28 5.53 13.08
C PHE A 164 6.57 6.34 13.27
N SER A 165 6.73 7.00 14.41
CA SER A 165 7.98 7.69 14.75
C SER A 165 9.16 6.71 14.81
N SER A 166 8.96 5.53 15.37
CA SER A 166 10.01 4.50 15.45
C SER A 166 10.41 3.98 14.06
N LEU A 167 9.44 3.84 13.15
CA LEU A 167 9.73 3.45 11.76
C LEU A 167 10.61 4.47 11.03
N SER A 168 10.42 5.77 11.28
CA SER A 168 11.26 6.79 10.62
C SER A 168 12.69 6.88 11.09
N GLU A 169 12.98 6.39 12.29
CA GLU A 169 14.34 6.34 12.79
C GLU A 169 15.18 5.27 12.06
N LEU A 170 14.52 4.34 11.36
CA LEU A 170 15.18 3.30 10.56
C LEU A 170 15.90 3.85 9.32
N ASP A 171 15.49 5.02 8.84
CA ASP A 171 16.13 5.70 7.72
C ASP A 171 17.37 6.46 8.23
N SER A 172 18.37 5.74 8.74
CA SER A 172 19.40 6.33 9.62
C SER A 172 20.39 7.26 8.90
N ASP A 173 20.52 7.13 7.58
CA ASP A 173 21.54 7.82 6.77
C ASP A 173 21.05 9.15 6.16
N THR A 174 19.78 9.50 6.38
CA THR A 174 19.17 10.73 5.85
C THR A 174 19.16 11.85 6.90
N SER A 175 19.20 13.08 6.40
CA SER A 175 19.08 14.29 7.22
C SER A 175 17.72 14.36 7.92
N ASP A 176 17.59 15.15 8.99
CA ASP A 176 16.32 15.29 9.71
C ASP A 176 15.18 15.77 8.79
N GLU A 177 15.50 16.60 7.79
CA GLU A 177 14.54 17.10 6.78
C GLU A 177 14.07 15.98 5.83
N GLU A 178 14.96 15.08 5.44
CA GLU A 178 14.64 13.92 4.60
C GLU A 178 13.86 12.85 5.37
N LYS A 179 14.18 12.64 6.66
CA LYS A 179 13.39 11.76 7.54
C LYS A 179 11.96 12.24 7.70
N GLU A 180 11.77 13.54 7.86
CA GLU A 180 10.44 14.15 7.95
C GLU A 180 9.67 13.99 6.63
N ALA A 181 10.34 14.15 5.49
CA ALA A 181 9.75 13.89 4.17
C ALA A 181 9.37 12.41 3.97
N SER A 182 10.23 11.46 4.35
CA SER A 182 9.96 10.01 4.30
C SER A 182 8.80 9.62 5.21
N LEU A 183 8.73 10.20 6.41
CA LEU A 183 7.60 10.06 7.32
C LEU A 183 6.31 10.56 6.71
N ASP A 184 6.33 11.74 6.10
CA ASP A 184 5.13 12.33 5.53
C ASP A 184 4.67 11.56 4.30
N LYS A 185 5.60 11.06 3.46
CA LYS A 185 5.29 10.10 2.40
C LYS A 185 4.62 8.86 2.98
N PHE A 186 5.21 8.22 3.98
CA PHE A 186 4.63 7.02 4.61
C PHE A 186 3.26 7.29 5.26
N ARG A 187 3.12 8.40 5.99
CA ARG A 187 1.86 8.84 6.59
C ARG A 187 0.79 9.21 5.57
N SER A 188 1.18 9.61 4.36
CA SER A 188 0.24 9.88 3.27
C SER A 188 -0.31 8.60 2.63
N MET A 189 0.43 7.48 2.73
CA MET A 189 -0.08 6.15 2.33
C MET A 189 -1.13 5.64 3.32
N MET A 190 -0.92 5.92 4.61
CA MET A 190 -1.78 5.45 5.69
C MET A 190 -2.97 6.40 5.87
N THR A 191 -4.18 5.87 6.00
CA THR A 191 -5.32 6.73 6.34
C THR A 191 -5.19 7.26 7.77
N GLN A 192 -4.93 8.56 7.93
CA GLN A 192 -4.95 9.20 9.25
C GLN A 192 -6.39 9.31 9.78
N TYR A 193 -6.56 9.15 11.09
CA TYR A 193 -7.86 9.23 11.74
C TYR A 193 -7.73 9.68 13.20
N GLU A 194 -8.74 10.39 13.68
CA GLU A 194 -8.89 10.77 15.08
C GLU A 194 -10.16 10.12 15.64
N VAL A 195 -10.10 9.57 16.86
CA VAL A 195 -11.26 8.96 17.50
C VAL A 195 -11.57 9.59 18.84
N ASP A 196 -12.80 10.09 18.98
CA ASP A 196 -13.41 10.48 20.24
C ASP A 196 -14.42 9.40 20.66
N LEU A 197 -13.93 8.39 21.38
CA LEU A 197 -14.74 7.28 21.88
C LEU A 197 -15.85 7.76 22.83
N LYS A 198 -15.63 8.84 23.59
CA LYS A 198 -16.62 9.33 24.57
C LYS A 198 -17.86 9.86 23.86
N ASN A 199 -17.65 10.60 22.78
CA ASN A 199 -18.73 11.18 21.98
C ASN A 199 -19.18 10.30 20.81
N GLY A 200 -18.49 9.17 20.56
CA GLY A 200 -18.80 8.27 19.45
C GLY A 200 -18.52 8.91 18.09
N ILE A 201 -17.40 9.62 17.95
CA ILE A 201 -17.04 10.34 16.73
C ILE A 201 -15.68 9.83 16.23
N LEU A 202 -15.61 9.51 14.94
CA LEU A 202 -14.37 9.29 14.23
C LEU A 202 -14.25 10.34 13.12
N THR A 203 -13.10 10.98 13.03
CA THR A 203 -12.79 11.97 12.01
C THR A 203 -11.69 11.43 11.12
N LEU A 204 -11.94 11.42 9.82
CA LEU A 204 -10.91 11.23 8.79
C LEU A 204 -10.59 12.62 8.26
N PRO A 205 -9.48 13.27 8.66
CA PRO A 205 -9.11 14.56 8.10
C PRO A 205 -8.82 14.41 6.60
N ALA A 206 -9.07 15.47 5.84
CA ALA A 206 -8.57 15.56 4.47
C ALA A 206 -7.04 15.50 4.52
N GLN A 207 -6.45 14.58 3.77
CA GLN A 207 -5.01 14.33 3.71
C GLN A 207 -4.52 14.71 2.32
N ASP A 208 -3.31 15.25 2.24
CA ASP A 208 -2.65 15.44 0.97
C ASP A 208 -2.32 14.07 0.37
N PHE A 209 -2.66 13.89 -0.89
CA PHE A 209 -2.30 12.71 -1.66
C PHE A 209 -1.01 13.03 -2.40
N ASN A 210 0.06 12.33 -2.06
CA ASN A 210 1.33 12.47 -2.73
C ASN A 210 1.32 11.64 -4.02
N ASP A 211 1.47 12.31 -5.17
CA ASP A 211 1.54 11.70 -6.50
C ASP A 211 2.91 11.06 -6.79
N ASP A 212 3.97 11.47 -6.09
CA ASP A 212 5.33 10.89 -6.22
C ASP A 212 5.39 9.40 -5.85
N LEU A 213 4.42 8.96 -5.03
CA LEU A 213 4.21 7.58 -4.63
C LEU A 213 4.00 6.63 -5.81
N LEU A 214 3.54 7.17 -6.93
CA LEU A 214 3.39 6.46 -8.21
C LEU A 214 4.59 6.71 -9.12
N GLY A 215 5.22 7.87 -8.97
CA GLY A 215 6.34 8.30 -9.81
C GLY A 215 7.62 7.49 -9.59
N GLU A 216 7.90 7.06 -8.36
CA GLU A 216 9.05 6.18 -8.10
C GLU A 216 8.89 4.80 -8.79
N GLY A 217 7.65 4.30 -8.94
CA GLY A 217 7.35 3.06 -9.66
C GLY A 217 7.22 3.20 -11.19
N LEU A 218 7.07 4.43 -11.70
CA LEU A 218 6.91 4.72 -13.14
C LEU A 218 8.12 5.46 -13.74
N GLY A 219 9.18 5.66 -12.95
CA GLY A 219 10.43 6.33 -13.32
C GLY A 219 10.52 7.78 -12.84
N GLU A 220 11.73 8.19 -12.42
CA GLU A 220 12.03 9.55 -11.94
C GLU A 220 11.48 10.64 -12.89
N GLY A 221 10.69 11.56 -12.33
CA GLY A 221 10.13 12.71 -13.05
C GLY A 221 8.69 12.57 -13.54
N ALA A 222 7.95 11.54 -13.13
CA ALA A 222 6.52 11.41 -13.45
C ALA A 222 5.64 12.51 -12.80
N GLY A 223 5.97 12.96 -11.58
CA GLY A 223 5.21 14.00 -10.85
C GLY A 223 5.18 15.35 -11.57
N ASP A 224 6.34 15.85 -12.02
CA ASP A 224 6.45 17.11 -12.79
C ASP A 224 5.85 17.01 -14.21
N LYS A 225 5.81 15.80 -14.78
CA LYS A 225 5.20 15.53 -16.09
C LYS A 225 3.67 15.52 -16.04
N MET A 226 3.07 15.32 -14.87
CA MET A 226 1.64 15.12 -14.73
C MET A 226 0.81 16.39 -14.93
N ASP A 227 1.31 17.53 -14.45
CA ASP A 227 0.69 18.84 -14.70
C ASP A 227 0.79 19.28 -16.19
N ASN A 228 1.64 18.59 -16.98
CA ASN A 228 1.88 18.85 -18.40
C ASN A 228 1.51 17.66 -19.32
N MET A 229 0.77 16.66 -18.81
CA MET A 229 0.30 15.54 -19.63
C MET A 229 -0.73 16.03 -20.65
N ASP A 230 -0.57 15.59 -21.89
CA ASP A 230 -1.56 15.84 -22.93
C ASP A 230 -2.80 14.94 -22.76
N ASP A 231 -3.86 15.24 -23.52
CA ASP A 231 -5.13 14.52 -23.46
C ASP A 231 -4.98 13.02 -23.81
N GLU A 232 -3.94 12.65 -24.55
CA GLU A 232 -3.64 11.27 -24.94
C GLU A 232 -3.04 10.47 -23.77
N ALA A 233 -2.09 11.05 -23.04
CA ALA A 233 -1.55 10.48 -21.81
C ALA A 233 -2.64 10.33 -20.73
N MET A 234 -3.52 11.32 -20.56
CA MET A 234 -4.67 11.19 -19.65
C MET A 234 -5.66 10.11 -20.11
N GLY A 235 -5.86 9.95 -21.41
CA GLY A 235 -6.71 8.90 -21.98
C GLY A 235 -6.19 7.49 -21.68
N MET A 236 -4.87 7.27 -21.82
CA MET A 236 -4.23 6.01 -21.43
C MET A 236 -4.34 5.79 -19.92
N MET A 237 -4.05 6.82 -19.11
CA MET A 237 -4.15 6.72 -17.65
C MET A 237 -5.57 6.39 -17.19
N GLN A 238 -6.59 6.97 -17.82
CA GLN A 238 -7.99 6.67 -17.52
C GLN A 238 -8.38 5.24 -17.92
N MET A 239 -7.84 4.71 -19.03
CA MET A 239 -8.08 3.31 -19.39
C MET A 239 -7.41 2.33 -18.41
N LEU A 240 -6.28 2.72 -17.81
CA LEU A 240 -5.52 1.87 -16.89
C LEU A 240 -6.01 1.96 -15.44
N PHE A 241 -6.25 3.17 -14.93
CA PHE A 241 -6.58 3.43 -13.52
C PHE A 241 -8.02 3.93 -13.31
N GLY A 242 -8.86 3.93 -14.35
CA GLY A 242 -10.21 4.52 -14.29
C GLY A 242 -11.11 3.92 -13.19
N ASP A 243 -10.90 2.64 -12.86
CA ASP A 243 -11.62 1.94 -11.80
C ASP A 243 -10.81 1.81 -10.50
N ALA A 244 -9.53 2.18 -10.54
CA ALA A 244 -8.62 2.13 -9.40
C ALA A 244 -9.12 3.07 -8.29
N SER A 245 -9.03 2.60 -7.06
CA SER A 245 -9.49 3.35 -5.91
C SER A 245 -8.83 2.92 -4.63
N ILE A 246 -8.64 3.87 -3.73
CA ILE A 246 -8.26 3.61 -2.35
C ILE A 246 -9.55 3.35 -1.57
N VAL A 247 -9.66 2.16 -0.98
CA VAL A 247 -10.82 1.77 -0.18
C VAL A 247 -10.41 1.75 1.28
N THR A 248 -11.03 2.59 2.10
CA THR A 248 -10.84 2.56 3.56
C THR A 248 -12.05 1.91 4.23
N LYS A 249 -11.83 0.77 4.87
CA LYS A 249 -12.79 0.02 5.68
C LYS A 249 -12.50 0.28 7.15
N ILE A 250 -13.52 0.67 7.91
CA ILE A 250 -13.37 1.03 9.32
C ILE A 250 -14.36 0.19 10.13
N HIS A 251 -13.83 -0.53 11.11
CA HIS A 251 -14.58 -1.32 12.08
C HIS A 251 -14.58 -0.57 13.40
N LEU A 252 -15.77 -0.10 13.79
CA LEU A 252 -15.99 0.69 15.00
C LEU A 252 -16.48 -0.21 16.15
N PRO A 253 -16.30 0.23 17.41
CA PRO A 253 -16.77 -0.53 18.57
C PRO A 253 -18.30 -0.61 18.66
N GLY A 254 -19.02 0.34 18.04
CA GLY A 254 -20.47 0.35 18.01
C GLY A 254 -21.04 0.69 16.63
N GLU A 255 -22.36 0.56 16.51
CA GLU A 255 -23.09 0.77 15.26
C GLU A 255 -22.91 2.20 14.72
N VAL A 256 -22.61 2.33 13.43
CA VAL A 256 -22.52 3.60 12.72
C VAL A 256 -23.91 4.24 12.66
N ILE A 257 -24.01 5.48 13.14
CA ILE A 257 -25.24 6.28 13.14
C ILE A 257 -25.33 7.12 11.87
N SER A 258 -24.22 7.73 11.46
CA SER A 258 -24.18 8.60 10.27
C SER A 258 -22.76 8.81 9.77
N CYS A 259 -22.61 9.07 8.47
CA CYS A 259 -21.43 9.65 7.85
C CYS A 259 -21.85 10.88 7.03
N ASP A 260 -21.00 11.90 6.96
CA ASP A 260 -21.20 13.08 6.12
C ASP A 260 -20.88 12.82 4.63
N ASP A 261 -20.11 11.77 4.33
CA ASP A 261 -19.92 11.27 2.98
C ASP A 261 -21.13 10.44 2.52
N LYS A 262 -21.77 10.91 1.44
CA LYS A 262 -22.96 10.27 0.86
C LYS A 262 -22.63 9.03 0.05
N GLU A 263 -21.38 8.88 -0.35
CA GLU A 263 -20.87 7.74 -1.12
C GLU A 263 -20.38 6.61 -0.20
N ALA A 264 -20.39 6.82 1.11
CA ALA A 264 -19.98 5.82 2.08
C ALA A 264 -21.01 4.70 2.23
N ASP A 265 -20.53 3.46 2.26
CA ASP A 265 -21.36 2.29 2.53
C ASP A 265 -21.31 1.94 4.03
N ILE A 266 -22.48 1.88 4.67
CA ILE A 266 -22.61 1.62 6.10
C ILE A 266 -23.20 0.22 6.35
N PHE A 267 -22.52 -0.58 7.17
CA PHE A 267 -22.88 -1.95 7.52
C PHE A 267 -22.75 -2.21 9.02
N GLY A 268 -23.79 -1.87 9.79
CA GLY A 268 -23.78 -2.08 11.24
C GLY A 268 -22.68 -1.23 11.90
N ASN A 269 -21.67 -1.88 12.49
CA ASN A 269 -20.51 -1.21 13.08
C ASN A 269 -19.35 -0.97 12.10
N GLN A 270 -19.55 -1.27 10.82
CA GLN A 270 -18.55 -1.07 9.78
C GLN A 270 -18.97 0.04 8.83
N ILE A 271 -18.00 0.79 8.33
CA ILE A 271 -18.18 1.74 7.24
C ILE A 271 -17.07 1.55 6.22
N ARG A 272 -17.42 1.67 4.94
CA ARG A 272 -16.49 1.69 3.82
C ARG A 272 -16.58 3.03 3.12
N VAL A 273 -15.45 3.69 2.94
CA VAL A 273 -15.31 4.89 2.12
C VAL A 273 -14.38 4.58 0.96
N LYS A 274 -14.66 5.17 -0.20
CA LYS A 274 -13.90 4.96 -1.42
C LYS A 274 -13.45 6.32 -1.95
N ASP A 275 -12.14 6.46 -2.16
CA ASP A 275 -11.56 7.59 -2.86
C ASP A 275 -11.12 7.12 -4.25
N SER A 276 -11.74 7.70 -5.29
CA SER A 276 -11.38 7.42 -6.67
C SER A 276 -9.98 7.93 -6.93
N PHE A 277 -9.12 7.09 -7.49
CA PHE A 277 -7.75 7.47 -7.79
C PHE A 277 -7.70 8.69 -8.73
N MET A 278 -8.59 8.74 -9.73
CA MET A 278 -8.71 9.90 -10.62
C MET A 278 -9.10 11.19 -9.90
N ASP A 279 -9.90 11.11 -8.84
CA ASP A 279 -10.25 12.28 -8.04
C ASP A 279 -9.09 12.72 -7.14
N LEU A 280 -8.34 11.75 -6.60
CA LEU A 280 -7.14 12.02 -5.81
C LEU A 280 -6.05 12.69 -6.65
N MET A 281 -5.82 12.20 -7.87
CA MET A 281 -4.85 12.80 -8.80
C MET A 281 -5.22 14.24 -9.16
N LYS A 282 -6.51 14.52 -9.37
CA LYS A 282 -6.99 15.87 -9.73
C LYS A 282 -6.98 16.85 -8.55
N ASN A 283 -7.37 16.38 -7.37
CA ASN A 283 -7.56 17.26 -6.21
C ASN A 283 -6.33 17.28 -5.27
N LYS A 284 -5.38 16.36 -5.48
CA LYS A 284 -4.21 16.07 -4.64
C LYS A 284 -4.54 15.91 -3.15
N LYS A 285 -5.79 15.54 -2.84
CA LYS A 285 -6.33 15.47 -1.48
C LYS A 285 -7.41 14.41 -1.36
N THR A 286 -7.42 13.68 -0.24
CA THR A 286 -8.54 12.83 0.17
C THR A 286 -9.71 13.67 0.71
N LYS A 287 -10.93 13.14 0.64
CA LYS A 287 -12.10 13.81 1.24
C LYS A 287 -12.03 13.68 2.76
N GLY A 288 -12.17 14.81 3.46
CA GLY A 288 -12.39 14.80 4.91
C GLY A 288 -13.78 14.29 5.26
N ARG A 289 -13.90 13.47 6.31
CA ARG A 289 -15.13 12.79 6.70
C ARG A 289 -15.31 12.76 8.21
N VAL A 290 -16.55 12.84 8.65
CA VAL A 290 -16.97 12.71 10.05
C VAL A 290 -17.98 11.57 10.16
N ILE A 291 -17.60 10.57 10.94
CA ILE A 291 -18.37 9.35 11.18
C ILE A 291 -18.85 9.40 12.63
N LYS A 292 -20.15 9.24 12.83
CA LYS A 292 -20.75 9.09 14.17
C LYS A 292 -21.17 7.66 14.37
N PHE A 293 -20.86 7.12 15.54
CA PHE A 293 -21.22 5.77 15.95
C PHE A 293 -21.75 5.75 17.38
N LYS A 294 -22.40 4.66 17.74
CA LYS A 294 -22.95 4.45 19.06
C LYS A 294 -21.85 4.08 20.04
N ASN A 295 -21.76 4.80 21.14
CA ASN A 295 -21.00 4.43 22.33
C ASN A 295 -21.89 3.62 23.28
#